data_AF-A0A3D5R2C1-F1
#
_entry.id   AF-A0A3D5R2C1-F1
#
_cell.length_a   1.000
_cell.length_b   1.000
_cell.length_c   1.000
_cell.angle_alpha   90.00
_cell.angle_beta   90.00
_cell.angle_gamma   90.00
#
_symmetry.space_group_name_H-M   'P 1'
#
loop_
_entity.id
_entity.type
_entity.pdbx_description
1 polymer ?
#
loop_
_entity_poly.entity_id
_entity_poly.type
_entity_poly.pdbx_seq_one_letter_code
_entity_poly.pdbx_strand_id
1 'polypeptide(L)'
;MLHKFGKKILTAFTSAVVLLMATPVVFAAEAIPSGDLSSKAMFAVGAMIAAGLAIGIGAVGAGLGIGTAASGACSAVGRNPGVQGKIMMTMLVGMAMAESIAIYALVVALILLYANPFKAFFLG
;
A
#
# COMPACT_ATOMS: atom_id res chain seq x y z
N MET A 1 34.27 8.78 -1.28
CA MET A 1 33.80 7.37 -1.14
C MET A 1 33.05 7.08 0.17
N LEU A 2 33.28 7.82 1.25
CA LEU A 2 32.69 7.58 2.58
C LEU A 2 31.15 7.69 2.66
N HIS A 3 30.52 8.60 1.90
CA HIS A 3 29.08 8.85 1.97
C HIS A 3 28.22 7.67 1.45
N LYS A 4 28.74 6.90 0.47
CA LYS A 4 28.07 5.70 -0.03
C LYS A 4 28.15 4.53 0.97
N PHE A 5 29.19 4.52 1.81
CA PHE A 5 29.43 3.46 2.79
C PHE A 5 28.47 3.58 3.99
N GLY A 6 28.25 4.82 4.48
CA GLY A 6 27.27 5.08 5.54
C GLY A 6 25.83 4.73 5.15
N LYS A 7 25.41 5.04 3.91
CA LYS A 7 24.09 4.63 3.41
C LYS A 7 23.92 3.11 3.35
N LYS A 8 24.97 2.37 2.95
CA LYS A 8 24.94 0.90 2.90
C LYS A 8 24.81 0.26 4.29
N ILE A 9 25.51 0.82 5.28
CA ILE A 9 25.40 0.39 6.69
C ILE A 9 24.01 0.70 7.25
N LEU A 10 23.47 1.89 6.96
CA LEU A 10 22.12 2.26 7.40
C LEU A 10 21.05 1.37 6.78
N THR A 11 21.17 1.03 5.49
CA THR A 11 20.25 0.09 4.82
C THR A 11 20.38 -1.34 5.36
N ALA A 12 21.59 -1.77 5.72
CA ALA A 12 21.81 -3.08 6.32
C ALA A 12 21.19 -3.16 7.72
N PHE A 13 21.33 -2.09 8.51
CA PHE A 13 20.75 -1.98 9.84
C PHE A 13 19.23 -1.95 9.80
N THR A 14 18.62 -1.16 8.89
CA THR A 14 17.15 -1.16 8.73
C THR A 14 16.63 -2.51 8.26
N SER A 15 17.31 -3.20 7.33
CA SER A 15 16.92 -4.56 6.95
C SER A 15 17.05 -5.58 8.09
N ALA A 16 18.07 -5.46 8.95
CA ALA A 16 18.25 -6.34 10.10
C ALA A 16 17.19 -6.11 11.19
N VAL A 17 16.80 -4.85 11.42
CA VAL A 17 15.71 -4.52 12.35
C VAL A 17 14.37 -5.04 11.81
N VAL A 18 14.08 -4.93 10.52
CA VAL A 18 12.86 -5.50 9.92
C VAL A 18 12.84 -7.03 10.06
N LEU A 19 13.98 -7.70 9.85
CA LEU A 19 14.11 -9.15 10.04
C LEU A 19 13.86 -9.55 11.50
N LEU A 20 14.45 -8.84 12.47
CA LEU A 20 14.28 -9.11 13.90
C LEU A 20 12.88 -8.79 14.44
N MET A 21 12.17 -7.84 13.82
CA MET A 21 10.77 -7.56 14.16
C MET A 21 9.80 -8.57 13.52
N ALA A 22 10.22 -9.28 12.47
CA ALA A 22 9.44 -10.30 11.78
C ALA A 22 9.59 -11.72 12.38
N THR A 23 10.67 -11.99 13.13
CA THR A 23 10.92 -13.29 13.78
C THR A 23 9.82 -13.76 14.75
N PRO A 24 9.13 -12.92 15.55
CA PRO A 24 8.03 -13.41 16.38
C PRO A 24 6.80 -13.88 15.57
N VAL A 25 6.71 -13.52 14.29
CA VAL A 25 5.62 -13.95 13.38
C VAL A 25 5.92 -15.34 12.77
N VAL A 26 7.20 -15.72 12.65
CA VAL A 26 7.65 -17.00 12.07
C VAL A 26 7.57 -18.16 13.06
N PHE A 27 7.82 -17.94 14.35
CA PHE A 27 7.81 -19.00 15.36
C PHE A 27 6.42 -19.34 15.95
N ALA A 28 5.36 -18.65 15.54
CA ALA A 28 3.98 -19.03 15.88
C ALA A 28 3.39 -20.11 14.94
N ALA A 29 4.13 -20.51 13.90
CA ALA A 29 3.68 -21.44 12.88
C ALA A 29 3.81 -22.93 13.26
N GLU A 30 4.54 -23.27 14.33
CA GLU A 30 4.89 -24.67 14.64
C GLU A 30 3.89 -25.40 15.56
N ALA A 31 2.81 -24.73 15.96
CA ALA A 31 1.69 -25.36 16.67
C ALA A 31 0.37 -24.95 16.01
N ILE A 32 0.07 -25.53 14.85
CA ILE A 32 -1.30 -25.54 14.32
C ILE A 32 -1.83 -26.96 14.48
N PRO A 33 -2.43 -27.31 15.63
CA PRO A 33 -3.26 -28.48 15.71
C PRO A 33 -4.44 -28.26 14.75
N SER A 34 -4.64 -29.25 13.90
CA SER A 34 -5.83 -29.44 13.10
C SER A 34 -7.11 -29.24 13.94
N GLY A 35 -7.83 -28.13 13.72
CA GLY A 35 -9.28 -28.08 13.99
C GLY A 35 -9.90 -26.90 14.76
N ASP A 36 -9.16 -25.95 15.33
CA ASP A 36 -9.77 -25.04 16.32
C ASP A 36 -10.07 -23.60 15.85
N LEU A 37 -11.15 -23.04 16.40
CA LEU A 37 -11.69 -21.68 16.21
C LEU A 37 -10.62 -20.58 16.12
N SER A 38 -9.48 -20.77 16.79
CA SER A 38 -8.33 -19.87 16.82
C SER A 38 -7.68 -19.67 15.44
N SER A 39 -7.49 -20.72 14.64
CA SER A 39 -6.87 -20.59 13.30
C SER A 39 -7.76 -19.79 12.34
N LYS A 40 -9.08 -19.97 12.46
CA LYS A 40 -10.09 -19.21 11.69
C LYS A 40 -10.09 -17.74 12.10
N ALA A 41 -9.99 -17.47 13.41
CA ALA A 41 -9.90 -16.12 13.95
C ALA A 41 -8.60 -15.41 13.52
N MET A 42 -7.46 -16.08 13.60
CA MET A 42 -6.17 -15.53 13.16
C MET A 42 -6.17 -15.20 11.66
N PHE A 43 -6.73 -16.07 10.83
CA PHE A 43 -6.86 -15.82 9.39
C PHE A 43 -7.76 -14.61 9.10
N ALA A 44 -8.93 -14.52 9.75
CA ALA A 44 -9.83 -13.39 9.59
C ALA A 44 -9.21 -12.06 10.04
N VAL A 45 -8.55 -12.04 11.20
CA VAL A 45 -7.85 -10.84 11.71
C VAL A 45 -6.70 -10.44 10.79
N GLY A 46 -5.91 -11.42 10.32
CA GLY A 46 -4.83 -11.18 9.36
C GLY A 46 -5.33 -10.58 8.05
N ALA A 47 -6.43 -11.10 7.50
CA ALA A 47 -7.05 -10.55 6.29
C ALA A 47 -7.58 -9.12 6.47
N MET A 48 -8.17 -8.81 7.63
CA MET A 48 -8.66 -7.45 7.95
C MET A 48 -7.52 -6.44 8.06
N ILE A 49 -6.43 -6.80 8.74
CA ILE A 49 -5.25 -5.93 8.87
C ILE A 49 -4.58 -5.73 7.50
N ALA A 50 -4.39 -6.81 6.74
CA ALA A 50 -3.79 -6.73 5.41
C ALA A 50 -4.63 -5.88 4.44
N ALA A 51 -5.95 -6.02 4.46
CA ALA A 51 -6.86 -5.21 3.65
C ALA A 51 -6.77 -3.72 4.01
N GLY A 52 -6.78 -3.38 5.30
CA GLY A 52 -6.63 -2.01 5.77
C GLY A 52 -5.28 -1.39 5.40
N LEU A 53 -4.20 -2.16 5.52
CA LEU A 53 -2.87 -1.72 5.15
C LEU A 53 -2.75 -1.48 3.63
N ALA A 54 -3.28 -2.40 2.82
CA ALA A 54 -3.24 -2.29 1.37
C ALA A 54 -3.89 -0.98 0.87
N ILE A 55 -5.16 -0.74 1.27
CA ILE A 55 -5.87 0.48 0.86
C ILE A 55 -5.27 1.74 1.50
N GLY A 56 -4.85 1.67 2.77
CA GLY A 56 -4.28 2.82 3.47
C GLY A 56 -3.01 3.34 2.79
N ILE A 57 -2.07 2.45 2.48
CA ILE A 57 -0.83 2.83 1.79
C ILE A 57 -1.12 3.28 0.35
N GLY A 58 -2.00 2.58 -0.36
CA GLY A 58 -2.39 2.96 -1.72
C GLY A 58 -3.02 4.36 -1.81
N ALA A 59 -3.92 4.67 -0.88
CA ALA A 59 -4.59 5.97 -0.79
C ALA A 59 -3.62 7.12 -0.46
N VAL A 60 -2.62 6.89 0.40
CA VAL A 60 -1.58 7.89 0.68
C VAL A 60 -0.77 8.20 -0.58
N GLY A 61 -0.37 7.16 -1.34
CA GLY A 61 0.35 7.34 -2.59
C GLY A 61 -0.45 8.14 -3.63
N ALA A 62 -1.72 7.77 -3.85
CA ALA A 62 -2.60 8.48 -4.77
C ALA A 62 -2.85 9.93 -4.33
N GLY A 63 -3.14 10.16 -3.04
CA GLY A 63 -3.38 11.51 -2.51
C GLY A 63 -2.20 12.46 -2.70
N LEU A 64 -0.97 11.97 -2.50
CA LEU A 64 0.24 12.76 -2.78
C LEU A 64 0.40 13.07 -4.27
N GLY A 65 0.15 12.10 -5.16
CA GLY A 65 0.18 12.30 -6.60
C GLY A 65 -0.84 13.33 -7.09
N ILE A 66 -2.06 13.26 -6.58
CA ILE A 66 -3.15 14.18 -6.94
C ILE A 66 -2.87 15.58 -6.40
N GLY A 67 -2.43 15.70 -5.14
CA GLY A 67 -2.12 16.98 -4.53
C GLY A 67 -1.00 17.73 -5.24
N THR A 68 0.05 17.01 -5.66
CA THR A 68 1.16 17.60 -6.43
C THR A 68 0.73 18.01 -7.85
N ALA A 69 -0.06 17.19 -8.54
CA ALA A 69 -0.62 17.53 -9.84
C ALA A 69 -1.54 18.77 -9.77
N ALA A 70 -2.41 18.85 -8.75
CA ALA A 70 -3.28 19.99 -8.51
C ALA A 70 -2.50 21.29 -8.27
N SER A 71 -1.50 21.25 -7.39
CA SER A 71 -0.66 22.41 -7.06
C SER A 71 0.10 22.92 -8.30
N GLY A 72 0.65 22.01 -9.10
CA GLY A 72 1.30 22.33 -10.37
C GLY A 72 0.34 22.96 -11.39
N ALA A 73 -0.88 22.43 -11.49
CA ALA A 73 -1.91 22.98 -12.37
C ALA A 73 -2.34 24.40 -11.95
N CYS A 74 -2.61 24.63 -10.66
CA CYS A 74 -2.97 25.95 -10.14
C CYS A 74 -1.87 27.00 -10.45
N SER A 75 -0.61 26.64 -10.24
CA SER A 75 0.53 27.52 -10.54
C SER A 75 0.66 27.81 -12.04
N ALA A 76 0.43 26.80 -12.89
CA ALA A 76 0.49 26.96 -14.35
C ALA A 76 -0.66 27.84 -14.88
N VAL A 77 -1.88 27.66 -14.36
CA VAL A 77 -3.06 28.47 -14.71
C VAL A 77 -2.87 29.92 -14.27
N GLY A 78 -2.36 30.16 -13.05
CA GLY A 78 -2.10 31.50 -12.55
C GLY A 78 -1.08 32.28 -13.41
N ARG A 79 -0.12 31.58 -14.02
CA ARG A 79 0.86 32.19 -14.94
C ARG A 79 0.35 32.34 -16.37
N ASN A 80 -0.49 31.42 -16.83
CA ASN A 80 -0.97 31.38 -18.22
C ASN A 80 -2.48 31.10 -18.29
N PRO A 81 -3.33 32.09 -17.94
CA PRO A 81 -4.77 31.90 -17.92
C PRO A 81 -5.37 31.58 -19.30
N GLY A 82 -4.75 32.06 -20.38
CA GLY A 82 -5.20 31.83 -21.75
C GLY A 82 -5.15 30.37 -22.23
N VAL A 83 -4.46 29.47 -21.51
CA VAL A 83 -4.37 28.04 -21.85
C VAL A 83 -4.89 27.13 -20.73
N GLN A 84 -5.74 27.66 -19.83
CA GLN A 84 -6.29 26.94 -18.69
C GLN A 84 -6.92 25.60 -19.07
N GLY A 85 -7.72 25.55 -20.14
CA GLY A 85 -8.40 24.32 -20.56
C GLY A 85 -7.43 23.16 -20.85
N LYS A 86 -6.29 23.46 -21.50
CA LYS A 86 -5.27 22.46 -21.82
C LYS A 86 -4.53 21.99 -20.56
N ILE A 87 -4.27 22.90 -19.61
CA ILE A 87 -3.64 22.57 -18.33
C ILE A 87 -4.55 21.65 -17.50
N MET A 88 -5.84 21.97 -17.42
CA MET A 88 -6.82 21.16 -16.66
C MET A 88 -6.98 19.76 -17.27
N MET A 89 -6.94 19.63 -18.59
CA MET A 89 -6.95 18.32 -19.25
C MET A 89 -5.73 17.48 -18.88
N THR A 90 -4.52 18.03 -18.98
CA THR A 90 -3.29 17.32 -18.58
C THR A 90 -3.30 16.96 -17.10
N MET A 91 -3.80 17.87 -16.24
CA MET A 91 -3.97 17.62 -14.81
C MET A 91 -4.90 16.44 -14.55
N LEU A 92 -6.09 16.42 -15.17
CA LEU A 92 -7.07 15.34 -15.00
C LEU A 92 -6.53 13.99 -15.47
N VAL A 93 -5.79 13.95 -16.58
CA VAL A 93 -5.13 12.72 -17.03
C VAL A 93 -4.12 12.24 -15.99
N GLY A 94 -3.27 13.13 -15.48
CA GLY A 94 -2.31 12.78 -14.42
C GLY A 94 -2.97 12.30 -13.13
N MET A 95 -4.05 12.96 -12.71
CA MET A 95 -4.84 12.55 -11.53
C MET A 95 -5.49 11.18 -11.74
N ALA A 96 -6.06 10.92 -12.91
CA ALA A 96 -6.65 9.62 -13.22
C ALA A 96 -5.62 8.47 -13.17
N MET A 97 -4.38 8.74 -13.60
CA MET A 97 -3.29 7.74 -13.49
C MET A 97 -2.88 7.52 -12.03
N ALA A 98 -2.80 8.57 -11.21
CA ALA A 98 -2.54 8.44 -9.78
C ALA A 98 -3.65 7.67 -9.05
N GLU A 99 -4.91 7.92 -9.40
CA GLU A 99 -6.08 7.26 -8.81
C GLU A 99 -6.11 5.75 -9.09
N SER A 100 -5.59 5.31 -10.25
CA SER A 100 -5.57 3.88 -10.62
C SER A 100 -4.86 2.99 -9.59
N ILE A 101 -3.83 3.51 -8.92
CA ILE A 101 -3.08 2.79 -7.88
C ILE A 101 -3.94 2.60 -6.63
N ALA A 102 -4.74 3.61 -6.25
CA ALA A 102 -5.68 3.49 -5.15
C ALA A 102 -6.80 2.49 -5.46
N ILE A 103 -7.28 2.46 -6.70
CA ILE A 103 -8.28 1.47 -7.14
C ILE A 103 -7.70 0.06 -7.12
N TYR A 104 -6.45 -0.15 -7.54
CA TYR A 104 -5.83 -1.49 -7.42
C TYR A 104 -5.68 -1.93 -5.96
N ALA A 105 -5.28 -1.02 -5.07
CA ALA A 105 -5.23 -1.31 -3.64
C ALA A 105 -6.61 -1.62 -3.05
N LEU A 106 -7.65 -0.90 -3.49
CA LEU A 106 -9.04 -1.14 -3.08
C LEU A 106 -9.52 -2.51 -3.54
N VAL A 107 -9.26 -2.86 -4.81
CA VAL A 107 -9.64 -4.17 -5.36
C VAL A 107 -8.97 -5.29 -4.58
N VAL A 108 -7.67 -5.17 -4.27
CA VAL A 108 -6.96 -6.16 -3.44
C VAL A 108 -7.58 -6.26 -2.04
N ALA A 109 -7.88 -5.13 -1.39
CA ALA A 109 -8.53 -5.12 -0.09
C ALA A 109 -9.90 -5.80 -0.12
N LEU A 110 -10.72 -5.52 -1.14
CA LEU A 110 -12.03 -6.16 -1.32
C LEU A 110 -11.90 -7.67 -1.58
N ILE A 111 -10.91 -8.10 -2.35
CA ILE A 111 -10.62 -9.53 -2.57
C ILE A 111 -10.26 -10.20 -1.24
N LEU A 112 -9.39 -9.59 -0.43
CA LEU A 112 -8.98 -10.15 0.85
C LEU A 112 -10.14 -10.29 1.85
N LEU A 113 -11.11 -9.37 1.83
CA LEU A 113 -12.26 -9.38 2.74
C LEU A 113 -13.41 -10.26 2.25
N TYR A 114 -13.78 -10.16 0.97
CA TYR A 114 -15.02 -10.75 0.45
C TYR A 114 -14.80 -11.96 -0.45
N ALA A 115 -13.68 -12.01 -1.18
CA ALA A 115 -13.40 -13.04 -2.18
C ALA A 115 -12.05 -13.73 -1.93
N ASN A 116 -11.72 -13.98 -0.66
CA ASN A 116 -10.40 -14.46 -0.29
C ASN A 116 -10.15 -15.88 -0.86
N PRO A 117 -9.17 -16.05 -1.77
CA PRO A 117 -8.93 -17.34 -2.42
C PRO A 117 -8.41 -18.41 -1.45
N PHE A 118 -7.83 -18.00 -0.33
CA PHE A 118 -7.31 -18.91 0.69
C PHE A 118 -8.38 -19.36 1.68
N LYS A 119 -9.62 -18.86 1.59
CA LYS A 119 -10.72 -19.27 2.47
C LYS A 119 -10.91 -20.79 2.45
N ALA A 120 -10.94 -21.41 1.26
CA ALA A 120 -11.13 -22.85 1.12
C ALA A 120 -9.99 -23.67 1.76
N PHE A 121 -8.75 -23.17 1.72
CA PHE A 121 -7.60 -23.86 2.31
C PHE A 121 -7.64 -23.86 3.85
N PHE A 122 -8.14 -22.79 4.48
CA PHE A 122 -8.15 -22.64 5.94
C PHE A 122 -9.49 -22.96 6.61
N LEU A 123 -10.60 -22.91 5.89
CA LEU A 123 -11.95 -23.07 6.44
C LEU A 123 -12.68 -24.35 5.98
N GLY A 124 -12.12 -25.10 5.02
CA GLY A 124 -12.74 -26.28 4.42
C GLY A 124 -13.60 -25.90 3.22
#